data_AF-B5B8T2-F1
#
_entry.id   AF-B5B8T2-F1
#
_cell.length_a   1.000
_cell.length_b   1.000
_cell.length_c   1.000
_cell.angle_alpha   90.00
_cell.angle_beta   90.00
_cell.angle_gamma   90.00
#
_symmetry.space_group_name_H-M   'P 1'
#
loop_
_entity.id
_entity.type
_entity.pdbx_description
1 polymer ?
#
loop_
_entity_poly.entity_id
_entity_poly.type
_entity_poly.pdbx_seq_one_letter_code
_entity_poly.pdbx_strand_id
1 'polypeptide(L)'
;MNYIEDKLNELREIKTHSENKHTVKEAEQSISGLEKQLEELQRFNRDSFIDFENLGIDFLFVDEAHHFKNIRPITGLGNVAGITNTTSKKNVDMEMKVRQIQEEHDFKNIVFATGTPVSNSISELYTMMNYIQPDILKRYQVDYFDSWVGAFGEIQNSMELAPTGDKYQPKKRFKKFVNLPELMKIYKETADIQTQDMLDLPVPEAHIIPIESELTENQKLYLEELVMRSDAVKCGTVDPSQDNMLKITGEARKLAIDMRLLDSSYSLADNHKLLQVVDNVKEFIVREWKIRLLR
;
A
#
# COMPACT_ATOMS: atom_id res chain seq x y z
N MET A 1 -4.17 27.29 -9.60
CA MET A 1 -5.19 26.51 -10.33
C MET A 1 -6.02 25.72 -9.34
N ASN A 2 -7.29 25.43 -9.66
CA ASN A 2 -8.16 24.72 -8.73
C ASN A 2 -7.86 23.21 -8.84
N TYR A 3 -7.10 22.65 -7.88
CA TYR A 3 -6.69 21.22 -7.83
C TYR A 3 -7.83 20.24 -8.18
N ILE A 4 -9.05 20.55 -7.75
CA ILE A 4 -10.24 19.73 -8.02
C ILE A 4 -10.63 19.78 -9.51
N GLU A 5 -10.51 20.93 -10.16
CA GLU A 5 -10.78 21.08 -11.60
C GLU A 5 -9.79 20.29 -12.45
N ASP A 6 -8.50 20.28 -12.08
CA ASP A 6 -7.49 19.50 -12.79
C ASP A 6 -7.78 18.00 -12.74
N LYS A 7 -8.14 17.48 -11.56
CA LYS A 7 -8.56 16.07 -11.39
C LYS A 7 -9.85 15.76 -12.17
N LEU A 8 -10.79 16.71 -12.23
CA LEU A 8 -12.02 16.56 -13.02
C LEU A 8 -11.71 16.53 -14.52
N ASN A 9 -10.76 17.33 -14.99
CA ASN A 9 -10.34 17.34 -16.39
C ASN A 9 -9.66 16.02 -16.77
N GLU A 10 -8.76 15.50 -15.93
CA GLU A 10 -8.12 14.19 -16.12
C GLU A 10 -9.16 13.06 -16.21
N LEU A 11 -10.16 13.05 -15.32
CA LEU A 11 -11.26 12.08 -15.36
C LEU A 11 -12.15 12.22 -16.61
N ARG A 12 -12.39 13.45 -17.07
CA ARG A 12 -13.18 13.71 -18.29
C ARG A 12 -12.42 13.25 -19.54
N GLU A 13 -11.11 13.43 -19.61
CA GLU A 13 -10.29 12.92 -20.70
C GLU A 13 -10.28 11.39 -20.75
N ILE A 14 -10.17 10.73 -19.61
CA ILE A 14 -10.25 9.26 -19.55
C ILE A 14 -11.64 8.78 -19.99
N LYS A 15 -12.70 9.49 -19.60
CA LYS A 15 -14.06 9.20 -20.06
C LYS A 15 -14.21 9.31 -21.58
N THR A 16 -13.63 10.34 -22.20
CA THR A 16 -13.76 10.55 -23.66
C THR A 16 -12.97 9.53 -24.48
N HIS A 17 -11.82 9.08 -23.97
CA HIS A 17 -10.94 8.14 -24.69
C HIS A 17 -11.22 6.67 -24.39
N SER A 18 -12.01 6.35 -23.35
CA SER A 18 -12.30 4.97 -22.97
C SER A 18 -13.55 4.40 -23.66
N GLU A 19 -13.36 3.36 -24.47
CA GLU A 19 -14.47 2.57 -25.05
C GLU A 19 -15.10 1.58 -24.06
N ASN A 20 -14.47 1.35 -22.90
CA ASN A 20 -14.92 0.37 -21.91
C ASN A 20 -16.02 0.96 -21.00
N LYS A 21 -17.23 0.39 -21.09
CA LYS A 21 -18.40 0.80 -20.29
C LYS A 21 -18.14 0.76 -18.77
N HIS A 22 -17.30 -0.15 -18.28
CA HIS A 22 -16.99 -0.24 -16.85
C HIS A 22 -16.15 0.94 -16.37
N THR A 23 -15.08 1.25 -17.12
CA THR A 23 -14.21 2.39 -16.87
C THR A 23 -14.97 3.72 -16.94
N VAL A 24 -15.88 3.86 -17.91
CA VAL A 24 -16.75 5.04 -18.03
C VAL A 24 -17.64 5.20 -16.79
N LYS A 25 -18.23 4.11 -16.30
CA LYS A 25 -19.08 4.15 -15.09
C LYS A 25 -18.29 4.49 -13.82
N GLU A 26 -17.08 3.96 -13.67
CA GLU A 26 -16.20 4.28 -12.54
C GLU A 26 -15.71 5.74 -12.59
N ALA A 27 -15.39 6.23 -13.79
CA ALA A 27 -15.05 7.64 -14.00
C ALA A 27 -16.24 8.55 -13.66
N GLU A 28 -17.47 8.21 -14.07
CA GLU A 28 -18.68 8.96 -13.73
C GLU A 28 -18.97 9.00 -12.23
N GLN A 29 -18.79 7.87 -11.52
CA GLN A 29 -18.92 7.84 -10.07
C GLN A 29 -17.86 8.71 -9.38
N SER A 30 -16.63 8.70 -9.90
CA SER A 30 -15.52 9.50 -9.36
C SER A 30 -15.73 11.00 -9.62
N ILE A 31 -16.19 11.36 -10.82
CA ILE A 31 -16.59 12.73 -11.19
C ILE A 31 -17.71 13.21 -10.26
N SER A 32 -18.79 12.45 -10.12
CA SER A 32 -19.91 12.83 -9.24
C SER A 32 -19.48 12.95 -7.78
N GLY A 33 -18.55 12.10 -7.32
CA GLY A 33 -17.96 12.19 -5.99
C GLY A 33 -17.16 13.48 -5.79
N LEU A 34 -16.28 13.82 -6.73
CA LEU A 34 -15.47 15.05 -6.69
C LEU A 34 -16.32 16.31 -6.84
N GLU A 35 -17.33 16.31 -7.72
CA GLU A 35 -18.30 17.41 -7.88
C GLU A 35 -19.07 17.63 -6.58
N LYS A 36 -19.50 16.55 -5.91
CA LYS A 36 -20.15 16.67 -4.60
C LYS A 36 -19.20 17.22 -3.53
N GLN A 37 -17.93 16.81 -3.54
CA GLN A 37 -16.92 17.39 -2.63
C GLN A 37 -16.69 18.88 -2.92
N LEU A 38 -16.66 19.27 -4.19
CA LEU A 38 -16.54 20.67 -4.61
C LEU A 38 -17.75 21.49 -4.14
N GLU A 39 -18.97 20.97 -4.33
CA GLU A 39 -20.19 21.60 -3.84
C GLU A 39 -20.21 21.70 -2.31
N GLU A 40 -19.81 20.66 -1.58
CA GLU A 40 -19.70 20.70 -0.12
C GLU A 40 -18.69 21.76 0.33
N LEU A 41 -17.52 21.82 -0.31
CA LEU A 41 -16.49 22.84 -0.04
C LEU A 41 -16.99 24.26 -0.34
N GLN A 42 -17.77 24.46 -1.41
CA GLN A 42 -18.38 25.74 -1.76
C GLN A 42 -19.53 26.14 -0.82
N ARG A 43 -20.28 25.17 -0.29
CA ARG A 43 -21.38 25.41 0.68
C ARG A 43 -20.88 25.69 2.09
N PHE A 44 -19.70 25.17 2.44
CA PHE A 44 -19.03 25.51 3.69
C PHE A 44 -18.52 26.96 3.63
N ASN A 45 -19.38 27.89 4.01
CA ASN A 45 -18.98 29.24 4.38
C ASN A 45 -18.16 29.13 5.68
N ARG A 46 -16.85 28.88 5.55
CA ARG A 46 -15.95 28.75 6.70
C ARG A 46 -15.66 30.14 7.24
N ASP A 47 -15.96 30.33 8.52
CA ASP A 47 -15.16 31.22 9.38
C ASP A 47 -13.71 30.69 9.40
N SER A 48 -12.92 31.01 8.38
CA SER A 48 -11.48 30.73 8.32
C SER A 48 -10.74 32.04 8.13
N PHE A 49 -10.21 32.57 9.23
CA PHE A 49 -9.47 33.84 9.23
C PHE A 49 -8.13 33.73 8.46
N ILE A 50 -7.62 32.51 8.23
CA ILE A 50 -6.32 32.26 7.60
C ILE A 50 -6.36 30.93 6.80
N ASP A 51 -6.11 30.98 5.49
CA ASP A 51 -5.91 29.83 4.61
C ASP A 51 -4.43 29.44 4.53
N PHE A 52 -4.12 28.25 3.98
CA PHE A 52 -2.73 27.79 3.84
C PHE A 52 -1.87 28.78 3.04
N GLU A 53 -2.45 29.38 1.99
CA GLU A 53 -1.83 30.43 1.17
C GLU A 53 -1.49 31.67 2.00
N ASN A 54 -2.33 32.01 2.98
CA ASN A 54 -2.14 33.19 3.83
C ASN A 54 -1.03 33.00 4.88
N LEU A 55 -0.54 31.77 5.08
CA LEU A 55 0.55 31.49 6.03
C LEU A 55 1.92 31.87 5.48
N GLY A 56 2.06 32.09 4.16
CA GLY A 56 3.33 32.41 3.52
C GLY A 56 4.35 31.26 3.60
N ILE A 57 3.88 30.01 3.61
CA ILE A 57 4.74 28.83 3.57
C ILE A 57 5.28 28.68 2.14
N ASP A 58 6.58 28.86 1.98
CA ASP A 58 7.28 28.79 0.69
C ASP A 58 8.05 27.47 0.51
N PHE A 59 8.24 26.68 1.57
CA PHE A 59 9.00 25.43 1.56
C PHE A 59 8.37 24.36 2.45
N LEU A 60 8.30 23.13 1.94
CA LEU A 60 7.76 21.98 2.67
C LEU A 60 8.79 20.85 2.76
N PHE A 61 9.19 20.53 3.99
CA PHE A 61 9.98 19.34 4.30
C PHE A 61 9.09 18.30 5.00
N VAL A 62 8.98 17.11 4.41
CA VAL A 62 8.17 16.01 4.95
C VAL A 62 9.07 14.85 5.29
N ASP A 63 9.21 14.58 6.59
CA ASP A 63 9.84 13.35 7.08
C ASP A 63 8.84 12.19 7.07
N GLU A 64 9.36 10.97 6.96
CA GLU A 64 8.61 9.73 6.79
C GLU A 64 7.51 9.83 5.73
N ALA A 65 7.89 10.35 4.56
CA ALA A 65 7.00 10.61 3.44
C ALA A 65 6.25 9.35 2.94
N HIS A 66 6.74 8.15 3.27
CA HIS A 66 6.05 6.89 3.00
C HIS A 66 4.65 6.81 3.66
N HIS A 67 4.34 7.64 4.65
CA HIS A 67 2.98 7.75 5.18
C HIS A 67 1.97 8.39 4.21
N PHE A 68 2.43 9.11 3.18
CA PHE A 68 1.60 9.87 2.25
C PHE A 68 1.45 9.24 0.85
N LYS A 69 1.94 8.02 0.66
CA LYS A 69 1.98 7.31 -0.63
C LYS A 69 0.67 6.67 -1.12
N ASN A 70 -0.40 6.71 -0.33
CA ASN A 70 -1.68 6.06 -0.64
C ASN A 70 -2.66 7.05 -1.30
N ILE A 71 -2.42 7.38 -2.56
CA ILE A 71 -3.38 8.10 -3.41
C ILE A 71 -3.83 7.12 -4.49
N ARG A 72 -5.15 6.98 -4.69
CA ARG A 72 -5.67 6.22 -5.82
C ARG A 72 -5.31 6.96 -7.11
N PRO A 73 -4.47 6.41 -7.99
CA PRO A 73 -4.25 7.01 -9.29
C PRO A 73 -5.53 6.96 -10.11
N ILE A 74 -5.74 7.97 -10.95
CA ILE A 74 -6.82 7.95 -11.92
C ILE A 74 -6.37 7.05 -13.07
N THR A 75 -7.15 6.00 -13.36
CA THR A 75 -6.74 4.92 -14.26
C THR A 75 -7.94 4.27 -14.93
N GLY A 76 -7.79 3.96 -16.22
CA GLY A 76 -8.75 3.19 -17.00
C GLY A 76 -8.58 1.68 -16.91
N LEU A 77 -7.51 1.21 -16.25
CA LEU A 77 -7.10 -0.21 -16.20
C LEU A 77 -8.05 -1.10 -15.37
N GLY A 78 -9.01 -0.52 -14.66
CA GLY A 78 -9.97 -1.22 -13.80
C GLY A 78 -9.31 -1.83 -12.56
N ASN A 79 -9.92 -2.89 -12.00
CA ASN A 79 -9.43 -3.56 -10.79
C ASN A 79 -8.23 -4.47 -11.06
N VAL A 80 -7.03 -3.89 -11.19
CA VAL A 80 -5.75 -4.63 -11.25
C VAL A 80 -5.16 -4.74 -9.84
N ALA A 81 -4.80 -5.96 -9.43
CA ALA A 81 -4.13 -6.18 -8.16
C ALA A 81 -2.74 -5.55 -8.17
N GLY A 82 -2.45 -4.72 -7.16
CA GLY A 82 -1.21 -3.94 -7.06
C GLY A 82 -1.39 -2.44 -7.34
N ILE A 83 -2.59 -1.99 -7.68
CA ILE A 83 -2.96 -0.56 -7.72
C ILE A 83 -3.69 -0.19 -6.42
N THR A 84 -3.34 0.95 -5.84
CA THR A 84 -4.04 1.50 -4.67
C THR A 84 -5.48 1.89 -5.03
N ASN A 85 -6.46 1.26 -4.39
CA ASN A 85 -7.90 1.48 -4.67
C ASN A 85 -8.56 2.51 -3.75
N THR A 86 -7.86 2.95 -2.70
CA THR A 86 -8.38 3.86 -1.69
C THR A 86 -7.48 5.07 -1.56
N THR A 87 -8.10 6.25 -1.49
CA THR A 87 -7.39 7.50 -1.25
C THR A 87 -7.61 7.92 0.21
N SER A 88 -6.52 8.12 0.95
CA SER A 88 -6.61 8.69 2.30
C SER A 88 -6.85 10.19 2.24
N LYS A 89 -7.76 10.72 3.07
CA LYS A 89 -7.99 12.17 3.19
C LYS A 89 -6.72 12.95 3.51
N LYS A 90 -5.85 12.37 4.36
CA LYS A 90 -4.54 12.94 4.71
C LYS A 90 -3.63 13.11 3.50
N ASN A 91 -3.72 12.21 2.52
CA ASN A 91 -2.84 12.23 1.35
C ASN A 91 -3.35 13.21 0.30
N VAL A 92 -4.67 13.35 0.16
CA VAL A 92 -5.28 14.42 -0.67
C VAL A 92 -4.89 15.79 -0.13
N ASP A 93 -4.98 15.98 1.19
CA ASP A 93 -4.57 17.23 1.85
C ASP A 93 -3.08 17.54 1.60
N MET A 94 -2.22 16.52 1.66
CA MET A 94 -0.79 16.66 1.31
C MET A 94 -0.59 17.00 -0.17
N GLU A 95 -1.29 16.32 -1.09
CA GLU A 95 -1.21 16.59 -2.53
C GLU A 95 -1.62 18.03 -2.85
N MET A 96 -2.69 18.52 -2.23
CA MET A 96 -3.13 19.91 -2.38
C MET A 96 -2.06 20.91 -1.92
N LYS A 97 -1.46 20.69 -0.74
CA LYS A 97 -0.40 21.58 -0.21
C LYS A 97 0.85 21.57 -1.07
N VAL A 98 1.27 20.38 -1.52
CA VAL A 98 2.41 20.21 -2.43
C VAL A 98 2.17 20.95 -3.74
N ARG A 99 0.99 20.79 -4.34
CA ARG A 99 0.64 21.46 -5.61
C ARG A 99 0.61 22.97 -5.48
N GLN A 100 0.07 23.49 -4.37
CA GLN A 100 0.04 24.93 -4.12
C GLN A 100 1.46 25.53 -4.14
N ILE A 101 2.37 24.98 -3.34
CA ILE A 101 3.76 25.47 -3.24
C ILE A 101 4.48 25.30 -4.59
N GLN A 102 4.27 24.17 -5.27
CA GLN A 102 4.89 23.92 -6.57
C GLN A 102 4.42 24.88 -7.66
N GLU A 103 3.16 25.32 -7.64
CA GLU A 103 2.62 26.27 -8.62
C GLU A 103 3.26 27.66 -8.47
N GLU A 104 3.55 28.07 -7.23
CA GLU A 104 4.21 29.35 -6.92
C GLU A 104 5.73 29.32 -7.16
N HIS A 105 6.34 28.12 -7.14
CA HIS A 105 7.79 27.95 -7.16
C HIS A 105 8.33 27.07 -8.29
N ASP A 106 7.63 26.95 -9.43
CA ASP A 106 8.12 26.22 -10.62
C ASP A 106 8.52 24.77 -10.29
N PHE A 107 7.62 24.06 -9.61
CA PHE A 107 7.75 22.67 -9.16
C PHE A 107 8.86 22.40 -8.13
N LYS A 108 9.39 23.44 -7.48
CA LYS A 108 10.47 23.34 -6.47
C LYS A 108 9.91 23.46 -5.04
N ASN A 109 10.83 23.50 -4.08
CA ASN A 109 10.58 23.78 -2.65
C ASN A 109 9.84 22.68 -1.86
N ILE A 110 9.79 21.46 -2.38
CA ILE A 110 9.27 20.28 -1.69
C ILE A 110 10.39 19.28 -1.51
N VAL A 111 10.58 18.80 -0.28
CA VAL A 111 11.54 17.73 0.03
C VAL A 111 10.86 16.64 0.84
N PHE A 112 10.89 15.43 0.32
CA PHE A 112 10.40 14.23 1.00
C PHE A 112 11.59 13.39 1.47
N ALA A 113 11.65 13.11 2.77
CA ALA A 113 12.61 12.21 3.37
C ALA A 113 11.92 10.90 3.78
N THR A 114 12.53 9.77 3.44
CA THR A 114 12.01 8.45 3.81
C THR A 114 13.10 7.39 3.67
N GLY A 115 13.20 6.49 4.66
CA GLY A 115 14.04 5.30 4.56
C GLY A 115 13.43 4.18 3.72
N THR A 116 12.13 4.29 3.38
CA THR A 116 11.39 3.27 2.63
C THR A 116 10.50 3.91 1.55
N PRO A 117 11.10 4.45 0.47
CA PRO A 117 10.35 5.23 -0.53
C PRO A 117 9.26 4.43 -1.25
N VAL A 118 9.44 3.12 -1.41
CA VAL A 118 8.46 2.21 -2.03
C VAL A 118 8.39 0.96 -1.18
N SER A 119 7.19 0.55 -0.77
CA SER A 119 7.08 -0.62 0.09
C SER A 119 6.65 -1.85 -0.66
N ASN A 120 5.69 -1.81 -1.59
CA ASN A 120 5.23 -3.00 -2.32
C ASN A 120 4.36 -2.75 -3.58
N SER A 121 4.00 -1.50 -3.89
CA SER A 121 3.01 -1.23 -4.94
C SER A 121 3.54 -0.22 -5.95
N ILE A 122 3.33 -0.51 -7.23
CA ILE A 122 3.81 0.36 -8.31
C ILE A 122 3.17 1.74 -8.27
N SER A 123 1.92 1.80 -7.82
CA SER A 123 1.21 3.05 -7.61
C SER A 123 1.84 3.92 -6.51
N GLU A 124 2.56 3.34 -5.55
CA GLU A 124 3.29 4.11 -4.53
C GLU A 124 4.46 4.87 -5.16
N LEU A 125 5.26 4.19 -6.00
CA LEU A 125 6.39 4.84 -6.69
C LEU A 125 5.90 5.96 -7.61
N TYR A 126 4.86 5.68 -8.41
CA TYR A 126 4.25 6.71 -9.25
C TYR A 126 3.73 7.88 -8.41
N THR A 127 3.05 7.61 -7.29
CA THR A 127 2.54 8.66 -6.41
C THR A 127 3.66 9.53 -5.87
N MET A 128 4.77 8.94 -5.43
CA MET A 128 5.95 9.68 -4.96
C MET A 128 6.60 10.51 -6.07
N MET A 129 6.73 9.96 -7.28
CA MET A 129 7.20 10.72 -8.45
C MET A 129 6.25 11.86 -8.79
N ASN A 130 4.95 11.63 -8.73
CA ASN A 130 3.94 12.64 -9.01
C ASN A 130 3.97 13.76 -7.96
N TYR A 131 4.22 13.46 -6.68
CA TYR A 131 4.43 14.50 -5.67
C TYR A 131 5.62 15.41 -6.02
N ILE A 132 6.79 14.83 -6.26
CA ILE A 132 8.04 15.59 -6.30
C ILE A 132 8.36 16.14 -7.70
N GLN A 133 8.07 15.37 -8.76
CA GLN A 133 8.52 15.67 -10.12
C GLN A 133 7.41 15.56 -11.19
N PRO A 134 6.25 16.20 -11.00
CA PRO A 134 5.16 16.16 -11.99
C PRO A 134 5.56 16.77 -13.34
N ASP A 135 6.45 17.76 -13.35
CA ASP A 135 7.01 18.39 -14.55
C ASP A 135 7.88 17.44 -15.38
N ILE A 136 8.69 16.61 -14.71
CA ILE A 136 9.53 15.59 -15.33
C ILE A 136 8.65 14.50 -15.93
N LEU A 137 7.64 14.02 -15.19
CA LEU A 137 6.69 13.05 -15.72
C LEU A 137 6.00 13.56 -17.01
N LYS A 138 5.61 14.84 -17.02
CA LYS A 138 5.00 15.49 -18.18
C LYS A 138 5.98 15.62 -19.35
N ARG A 139 7.25 15.94 -19.09
CA ARG A 139 8.31 15.99 -20.11
C ARG A 139 8.49 14.65 -20.81
N TYR A 140 8.44 13.55 -20.06
CA TYR A 140 8.54 12.20 -20.60
C TYR A 140 7.19 11.63 -21.11
N GLN A 141 6.11 12.42 -21.08
CA GLN A 141 4.75 12.02 -21.50
C GLN A 141 4.19 10.81 -20.73
N VAL A 142 4.57 10.71 -19.45
CA VAL A 142 4.16 9.64 -18.51
C VAL A 142 3.57 10.25 -17.24
N ASP A 143 2.91 11.41 -17.38
CA ASP A 143 2.19 12.15 -16.34
C ASP A 143 0.82 11.57 -16.01
N TYR A 144 0.27 10.72 -16.87
CA TYR A 144 -0.89 9.89 -16.56
C TYR A 144 -0.44 8.51 -16.09
N PHE A 145 -1.14 7.97 -15.09
CA PHE A 145 -0.79 6.68 -14.51
C PHE A 145 -0.80 5.54 -15.55
N ASP A 146 -1.77 5.53 -16.45
CA ASP A 146 -1.88 4.49 -17.48
C ASP A 146 -0.70 4.52 -18.46
N SER A 147 -0.28 5.73 -18.88
CA SER A 147 0.89 5.93 -19.72
C SER A 147 2.17 5.49 -19.01
N TRP A 148 2.30 5.84 -17.73
CA TRP A 148 3.44 5.44 -16.91
C TRP A 148 3.51 3.93 -16.70
N VAL A 149 2.36 3.27 -16.44
CA VAL A 149 2.28 1.80 -16.32
C VAL A 149 2.55 1.15 -17.68
N GLY A 150 2.12 1.73 -18.79
CA GLY A 150 2.46 1.23 -20.12
C GLY A 150 3.96 1.28 -20.43
N ALA A 151 4.67 2.29 -19.90
CA ALA A 151 6.12 2.45 -20.11
C ALA A 151 6.99 1.57 -19.19
N PHE A 152 6.61 1.45 -17.92
CA PHE A 152 7.45 0.84 -16.87
C PHE A 152 6.85 -0.41 -16.23
N GLY A 153 5.64 -0.77 -16.62
CA GLY A 153 4.84 -1.80 -15.98
C GLY A 153 4.46 -2.97 -16.86
N GLU A 154 4.51 -4.18 -16.31
CA GLU A 154 3.98 -5.39 -16.96
C GLU A 154 2.79 -5.97 -16.18
N ILE A 155 1.61 -5.90 -16.80
CA ILE A 155 0.38 -6.51 -16.27
C ILE A 155 0.20 -7.88 -16.91
N GLN A 156 0.02 -8.92 -16.09
CA GLN A 156 -0.32 -10.26 -16.56
C GLN A 156 -1.58 -10.78 -15.87
N ASN A 157 -2.31 -11.64 -16.57
CA ASN A 157 -3.36 -12.44 -15.96
C ASN A 157 -2.69 -13.60 -15.22
N SER A 158 -2.75 -13.57 -13.88
CA SER A 158 -2.32 -14.68 -13.05
C SER A 158 -3.55 -15.49 -12.63
N MET A 159 -3.43 -16.82 -12.70
CA MET A 159 -4.41 -17.72 -12.12
C MET A 159 -4.13 -17.80 -10.63
N GLU A 160 -4.90 -17.08 -9.83
CA GLU A 160 -4.78 -17.14 -8.37
C GLU A 160 -5.72 -18.21 -7.83
N LEU A 161 -5.24 -18.99 -6.88
CA LEU A 161 -6.13 -19.85 -6.10
C LEU A 161 -7.14 -18.94 -5.40
N ALA A 162 -8.43 -19.18 -5.64
CA ALA A 162 -9.46 -18.51 -4.87
C ALA A 162 -9.17 -18.76 -3.38
N PRO A 163 -9.50 -17.82 -2.49
CA PRO A 163 -9.24 -18.00 -1.06
C PRO A 163 -10.02 -19.16 -0.42
N THR A 164 -10.75 -19.97 -1.21
CA THR A 164 -11.41 -21.23 -0.84
C THR A 164 -10.57 -22.47 -1.18
N GLY A 165 -9.47 -22.35 -1.94
CA GLY A 165 -8.62 -23.48 -2.34
C GLY A 165 -9.10 -24.26 -3.58
N ASP A 166 -10.39 -24.18 -3.92
CA ASP A 166 -11.00 -25.11 -4.88
C ASP A 166 -10.97 -24.68 -6.36
N LYS A 167 -10.79 -23.39 -6.65
CA LYS A 167 -10.90 -22.85 -8.02
C LYS A 167 -9.84 -21.81 -8.30
N TYR A 168 -9.21 -21.91 -9.47
CA TYR A 168 -8.34 -20.86 -9.97
C TYR A 168 -9.18 -19.76 -10.62
N GLN A 169 -9.00 -18.52 -10.16
CA GLN A 169 -9.63 -17.34 -10.75
C GLN A 169 -8.58 -16.51 -11.49
N PRO A 170 -8.80 -16.16 -12.77
CA PRO A 170 -7.91 -15.25 -13.48
C PRO A 170 -8.06 -13.85 -12.87
N LYS A 171 -6.97 -13.33 -12.30
CA LYS A 171 -6.87 -11.95 -11.85
C LYS A 171 -5.77 -11.23 -12.60
N LYS A 172 -6.08 -10.01 -13.05
CA LYS A 172 -5.07 -9.09 -13.55
C LYS A 172 -4.21 -8.65 -12.38
N ARG A 173 -2.91 -8.94 -12.43
CA ARG A 173 -1.94 -8.54 -11.43
C ARG A 173 -0.76 -7.85 -12.10
N PHE A 174 -0.23 -6.86 -11.41
CA PHE A 174 1.06 -6.31 -11.73
C PHE A 174 2.17 -7.32 -11.45
N LYS A 175 2.91 -7.75 -12.48
CA LYS A 175 3.91 -8.83 -12.34
C LYS A 175 5.29 -8.32 -11.98
N LYS A 176 5.80 -7.37 -12.76
CA LYS A 176 7.15 -6.81 -12.59
C LYS A 176 7.29 -5.48 -13.31
N PHE A 177 8.31 -4.74 -12.90
CA PHE A 177 8.78 -3.58 -13.64
C PHE A 177 9.51 -4.01 -14.92
N VAL A 178 9.32 -3.23 -15.97
CA VAL A 178 10.10 -3.25 -17.20
C VAL A 178 10.85 -1.92 -17.33
N ASN A 179 11.93 -1.90 -18.10
CA ASN A 179 12.73 -0.68 -18.32
C ASN A 179 13.20 -0.03 -17.00
N LEU A 180 13.64 -0.86 -16.05
CA LEU A 180 14.15 -0.43 -14.74
C LEU A 180 15.31 0.59 -14.85
N PRO A 181 16.29 0.45 -15.76
CA PRO A 181 17.34 1.45 -15.91
C PRO A 181 16.80 2.84 -16.24
N GLU A 182 15.83 2.93 -17.15
CA GLU A 182 15.19 4.17 -17.57
C GLU A 182 14.34 4.77 -16.44
N LEU A 183 13.54 3.93 -15.77
CA LEU A 183 12.75 4.35 -14.61
C LEU A 183 13.65 4.90 -13.51
N MET A 184 14.73 4.20 -13.18
CA MET A 184 15.68 4.63 -12.16
C MET A 184 16.42 5.91 -12.58
N LYS A 185 16.66 6.12 -13.88
CA LYS A 185 17.23 7.37 -14.37
C LYS A 185 16.30 8.55 -14.14
N ILE A 186 15.01 8.40 -14.47
CA ILE A 186 13.99 9.44 -14.24
C ILE A 186 13.80 9.67 -12.73
N TYR A 187 13.76 8.60 -11.93
CA TYR A 187 13.60 8.72 -10.49
C TYR A 187 14.77 9.46 -9.83
N LYS A 188 16.00 9.20 -10.27
CA LYS A 188 17.22 9.86 -9.77
C LYS A 188 17.42 11.30 -10.24
N GLU A 189 16.55 11.84 -11.12
CA GLU A 189 16.63 13.27 -11.46
C GLU A 189 16.29 14.16 -10.25
N THR A 190 15.45 13.66 -9.33
CA THR A 190 15.05 14.39 -8.11
C THR A 190 15.32 13.65 -6.81
N ALA A 191 15.55 12.33 -6.87
CA ALA A 191 15.84 11.53 -5.69
C ALA A 191 17.36 11.37 -5.46
N ASP A 192 17.83 11.76 -4.28
CA ASP A 192 19.10 11.30 -3.73
C ASP A 192 18.86 10.01 -2.94
N ILE A 193 19.55 8.93 -3.31
CA ILE A 193 19.34 7.59 -2.78
C ILE A 193 20.66 7.07 -2.25
N GLN A 194 20.70 6.81 -0.95
CA GLN A 194 21.80 6.15 -0.27
C GLN A 194 21.36 4.74 0.11
N THR A 195 21.93 3.71 -0.52
CA THR A 195 21.70 2.32 -0.11
C THR A 195 22.80 1.85 0.83
N GLN A 196 22.53 0.80 1.59
CA GLN A 196 23.52 0.20 2.48
C GLN A 196 24.80 -0.19 1.73
N ASP A 197 24.68 -0.70 0.50
CA ASP A 197 25.83 -1.08 -0.33
C ASP A 197 26.70 0.10 -0.80
N MET A 198 26.14 1.32 -0.82
CA MET A 198 26.88 2.55 -1.12
C MET A 198 27.66 3.06 0.10
N LEU A 199 27.30 2.59 1.29
CA LEU A 199 27.88 2.99 2.55
C LEU A 199 28.87 1.90 2.99
N ASP A 200 30.15 2.25 3.13
CA ASP A 200 31.18 1.34 3.66
C ASP A 200 31.05 1.22 5.19
N LEU A 201 29.92 0.67 5.64
CA LEU A 201 29.60 0.50 7.05
C LEU A 201 29.92 -0.94 7.47
N PRO A 202 30.52 -1.14 8.66
CA PRO A 202 30.76 -2.47 9.20
C PRO A 202 29.42 -3.07 9.70
N VAL A 203 28.68 -3.70 8.80
CA VAL A 203 27.42 -4.39 9.12
C VAL A 203 27.70 -5.89 9.26
N PRO A 204 27.25 -6.54 10.36
CA PRO A 204 27.42 -7.98 10.52
C PRO A 204 26.56 -8.77 9.52
N GLU A 205 27.04 -9.91 9.07
CA GLU A 205 26.25 -10.83 8.25
C GLU A 205 25.10 -11.43 9.08
N ALA A 206 23.87 -11.27 8.59
CA ALA A 206 22.67 -11.84 9.20
C ALA A 206 22.35 -13.20 8.58
N HIS A 207 22.35 -14.25 9.40
CA HIS A 207 21.89 -15.58 8.99
C HIS A 207 20.44 -15.80 9.44
N ILE A 208 19.52 -15.83 8.48
CA ILE A 208 18.10 -16.10 8.73
C ILE A 208 17.87 -17.60 8.61
N ILE A 209 17.50 -18.26 9.70
CA ILE A 209 17.19 -19.69 9.73
C ILE A 209 15.67 -19.85 9.85
N PRO A 210 14.97 -20.32 8.80
CA PRO A 210 13.55 -20.61 8.90
C PRO A 210 13.33 -21.84 9.77
N ILE A 211 12.43 -21.74 10.74
CA ILE A 211 12.06 -22.85 11.64
C ILE A 211 10.59 -23.17 11.39
N GLU A 212 10.33 -24.41 10.97
CA GLU A 212 8.98 -24.90 10.71
C GLU A 212 8.35 -25.42 12.01
N SER A 213 7.08 -25.06 12.24
CA SER A 213 6.28 -25.56 13.35
C SER A 213 5.15 -26.40 12.81
N GLU A 214 5.01 -27.62 13.32
CA GLU A 214 3.84 -28.43 13.04
C GLU A 214 2.61 -27.88 13.77
N LEU A 215 1.43 -28.10 13.19
CA LEU A 215 0.14 -27.75 13.80
C LEU A 215 -0.30 -28.84 14.77
N THR A 216 -0.80 -28.43 15.94
CA THR A 216 -1.46 -29.35 16.89
C THR A 216 -2.77 -29.88 16.32
N GLU A 217 -3.29 -30.98 16.87
CA GLU A 217 -4.61 -31.50 16.49
C GLU A 217 -5.71 -30.46 16.70
N ASN A 218 -5.69 -29.74 17.83
CA ASN A 218 -6.65 -28.67 18.12
C ASN A 218 -6.53 -27.48 17.13
N GLN A 219 -5.32 -27.12 16.71
CA GLN A 219 -5.14 -26.13 15.65
C GLN A 219 -5.68 -26.61 14.30
N LYS A 220 -5.49 -27.89 13.95
CA LYS A 220 -6.03 -28.46 12.70
C LYS A 220 -7.56 -28.43 12.68
N LEU A 221 -8.20 -28.87 13.77
CA LEU A 221 -9.66 -28.87 13.91
C LEU A 221 -10.26 -27.47 13.80
N TYR A 222 -9.68 -26.48 14.50
CA TYR A 222 -10.18 -25.12 14.43
C TYR A 222 -9.90 -24.46 13.06
N LEU A 223 -8.80 -24.83 12.40
CA LEU A 223 -8.54 -24.36 11.04
C LEU A 223 -9.60 -24.87 10.05
N GLU A 224 -10.03 -26.13 10.16
CA GLU A 224 -11.14 -26.67 9.36
C GLU A 224 -12.45 -25.91 9.60
N GLU A 225 -12.74 -25.53 10.85
CA GLU A 225 -13.88 -24.67 11.18
C GLU A 225 -13.79 -23.29 10.49
N LEU A 226 -12.61 -22.66 10.52
CA LEU A 226 -12.39 -21.37 9.88
C LEU A 226 -12.55 -21.43 8.36
N VAL A 227 -12.15 -22.55 7.73
CA VAL A 227 -12.38 -22.78 6.29
C VAL A 227 -13.87 -22.83 5.99
N MET A 228 -14.63 -23.63 6.74
CA MET A 228 -16.09 -23.72 6.59
C MET A 228 -16.78 -22.36 6.76
N ARG A 229 -16.36 -21.57 7.76
CA ARG A 229 -16.88 -20.21 7.99
C ARG A 229 -16.53 -19.25 6.84
N SER A 230 -15.32 -19.34 6.29
CA SER A 230 -14.90 -18.56 5.12
C SER A 230 -15.79 -18.84 3.91
N ASP A 231 -16.13 -20.10 3.70
CA ASP A 231 -16.99 -20.50 2.58
C ASP A 231 -18.43 -20.02 2.77
N ALA A 232 -18.97 -20.11 3.99
CA ALA A 232 -20.30 -19.62 4.32
C ALA A 232 -20.44 -18.09 4.12
N VAL A 233 -19.41 -17.31 4.51
CA VAL A 233 -19.37 -15.86 4.29
C VAL A 233 -19.33 -15.53 2.79
N LYS A 234 -18.55 -16.28 1.99
CA LYS A 234 -18.48 -16.04 0.53
C LYS A 234 -19.75 -16.44 -0.22
N CYS A 235 -20.43 -17.48 0.23
CA CYS A 235 -21.73 -17.89 -0.32
C CYS A 235 -22.87 -16.94 0.07
N GLY A 236 -22.60 -15.91 0.89
CA GLY A 236 -23.61 -14.98 1.38
C GLY A 236 -24.62 -15.62 2.33
N THR A 237 -24.28 -16.78 2.91
CA THR A 237 -25.13 -17.52 3.85
C THR A 237 -25.13 -16.88 5.24
N VAL A 238 -24.14 -16.04 5.52
CA VAL A 238 -23.95 -15.35 6.80
C VAL A 238 -23.91 -13.85 6.58
N ASP A 239 -24.53 -13.10 7.48
CA ASP A 239 -24.49 -11.64 7.49
C ASP A 239 -23.06 -11.15 7.83
N PRO A 240 -22.44 -10.28 7.00
CA PRO A 240 -21.11 -9.72 7.23
C PRO A 240 -20.90 -9.02 8.59
N SER A 241 -21.98 -8.58 9.24
CA SER A 241 -21.95 -8.00 10.58
C SER A 241 -21.74 -9.05 11.68
N GLN A 242 -22.13 -10.30 11.44
CA GLN A 242 -21.96 -11.41 12.39
C GLN A 242 -20.62 -12.13 12.19
N ASP A 243 -20.30 -12.42 10.93
CA ASP A 243 -19.02 -13.03 10.56
C ASP A 243 -18.54 -12.53 9.20
N ASN A 244 -17.24 -12.25 9.11
CA ASN A 244 -16.63 -11.74 7.89
C ASN A 244 -15.18 -12.19 7.75
N MET A 245 -14.64 -12.04 6.55
CA MET A 245 -13.28 -12.47 6.24
C MET A 245 -12.21 -11.80 7.11
N LEU A 246 -12.43 -10.57 7.60
CA LEU A 246 -11.47 -9.89 8.48
C LEU A 246 -11.42 -10.55 9.85
N LYS A 247 -12.58 -10.88 10.42
CA LYS A 247 -12.70 -11.61 11.70
C LYS A 247 -12.05 -12.98 11.60
N ILE A 248 -12.38 -13.75 10.56
CA ILE A 248 -11.80 -15.09 10.29
C ILE A 248 -10.28 -15.00 10.14
N THR A 249 -9.78 -14.03 9.37
CA THR A 249 -8.32 -13.85 9.20
C THR A 249 -7.64 -13.40 10.50
N GLY A 250 -8.34 -12.65 11.35
CA GLY A 250 -7.87 -12.27 12.68
C GLY A 250 -7.77 -13.47 13.62
N GLU A 251 -8.79 -14.34 13.62
CA GLU A 251 -8.81 -15.59 14.39
C GLU A 251 -7.75 -16.59 13.90
N ALA A 252 -7.58 -16.74 12.58
CA ALA A 252 -6.50 -17.56 12.00
C ALA A 252 -5.11 -17.08 12.45
N ARG A 253 -4.89 -15.75 12.55
CA ARG A 253 -3.65 -15.18 13.09
C ARG A 253 -3.47 -15.49 14.57
N LYS A 254 -4.54 -15.41 15.36
CA LYS A 254 -4.51 -15.78 16.78
C LYS A 254 -4.17 -17.26 16.95
N LEU A 255 -4.86 -18.14 16.22
CA LEU A 255 -4.59 -19.58 16.16
C LEU A 255 -3.11 -19.90 15.86
N ALA A 256 -2.54 -19.21 14.86
CA ALA A 256 -1.16 -19.41 14.43
C ALA A 256 -0.11 -18.90 15.44
N ILE A 257 -0.52 -18.06 16.39
CA ILE A 257 0.33 -17.57 17.49
C ILE A 257 0.11 -18.43 18.72
N ASP A 258 -1.13 -18.52 19.21
CA ASP A 258 -1.55 -19.29 20.38
C ASP A 258 -3.08 -19.48 20.42
N MET A 259 -3.53 -20.73 20.57
CA MET A 259 -4.95 -21.08 20.70
C MET A 259 -5.63 -20.38 21.89
N ARG A 260 -4.88 -20.05 22.95
CA ARG A 260 -5.38 -19.36 24.15
C ARG A 260 -5.85 -17.93 23.88
N LEU A 261 -5.44 -17.34 22.76
CA LEU A 261 -5.93 -16.02 22.32
C LEU A 261 -7.34 -16.07 21.74
N LEU A 262 -7.83 -17.28 21.40
CA LEU A 262 -9.19 -17.54 20.99
C LEU A 262 -10.08 -17.81 22.20
N ASP A 263 -9.66 -18.75 23.04
CA ASP A 263 -10.39 -19.15 24.25
C ASP A 263 -9.43 -19.57 25.37
N SER A 264 -9.75 -19.15 26.59
CA SER A 264 -9.12 -19.57 27.84
C SER A 264 -9.20 -21.07 28.16
N SER A 265 -10.06 -21.82 27.48
CA SER A 265 -10.19 -23.28 27.64
C SER A 265 -9.00 -24.07 27.11
N TYR A 266 -8.22 -23.50 26.19
CA TYR A 266 -7.02 -24.13 25.64
C TYR A 266 -5.83 -24.06 26.62
N SER A 267 -4.94 -25.04 26.48
CA SER A 267 -3.78 -25.23 27.34
C SER A 267 -2.46 -24.88 26.62
N LEU A 268 -1.36 -24.88 27.37
CA LEU A 268 -0.02 -24.68 26.81
C LEU A 268 0.34 -25.76 25.77
N ALA A 269 -0.20 -26.98 25.91
CA ALA A 269 0.06 -28.09 24.99
C ALA A 269 -0.53 -27.83 23.59
N ASP A 270 -1.49 -26.91 23.49
CA ASP A 270 -2.16 -26.57 22.25
C ASP A 270 -1.38 -25.59 21.37
N ASN A 271 -0.12 -25.30 21.74
CA ASN A 271 0.76 -24.40 21.01
C ASN A 271 2.22 -24.89 20.95
N HIS A 272 2.66 -25.33 19.76
CA HIS A 272 4.06 -25.72 19.54
C HIS A 272 4.97 -24.52 19.24
N LYS A 273 4.46 -23.50 18.57
CA LYS A 273 5.26 -22.39 18.05
C LYS A 273 5.87 -21.54 19.15
N LEU A 274 5.11 -21.19 20.19
CA LEU A 274 5.67 -20.43 21.33
C LEU A 274 6.65 -21.27 22.13
N LEU A 275 6.42 -22.58 22.28
CA LEU A 275 7.36 -23.46 22.97
C LEU A 275 8.68 -23.54 22.22
N GLN A 276 8.64 -23.71 20.89
CA GLN A 276 9.83 -23.65 20.04
C GLN A 276 10.59 -22.32 20.20
N VAL A 277 9.89 -21.18 20.27
CA VAL A 277 10.54 -19.88 20.51
C VAL A 277 11.23 -19.86 21.88
N VAL A 278 10.57 -20.35 22.93
CA VAL A 278 11.14 -20.41 24.28
C VAL A 278 12.40 -21.29 24.30
N ASP A 279 12.36 -22.46 23.66
CA ASP A 279 13.49 -23.37 23.58
C ASP A 279 14.66 -22.75 22.81
N ASN A 280 14.40 -22.13 21.65
CA ASN A 280 15.42 -21.44 20.86
C ASN A 280 16.08 -20.28 21.62
N VAL A 281 15.28 -19.47 22.32
CA VAL A 281 15.80 -18.36 23.14
C VAL A 281 16.64 -18.89 24.29
N LYS A 282 16.19 -19.96 24.95
CA LYS A 282 16.94 -20.62 26.03
C LYS A 282 18.28 -21.16 25.53
N GLU A 283 18.31 -21.86 24.40
CA GLU A 283 19.55 -22.36 23.79
C GLU A 283 20.52 -21.22 23.45
N PHE A 284 20.00 -20.14 22.84
CA PHE A 284 20.79 -18.96 22.50
C PHE A 284 21.43 -18.33 23.74
N ILE A 285 20.65 -18.09 24.79
CA ILE A 285 21.14 -17.50 26.05
C ILE A 285 22.21 -18.39 26.69
N VAL A 286 21.99 -19.70 26.76
CA VAL A 286 22.95 -20.64 27.35
C VAL A 286 24.26 -20.66 26.56
N ARG A 287 24.19 -20.62 25.23
CA ARG A 287 25.38 -20.56 24.35
C ARG A 287 26.17 -19.28 24.55
N GLU A 288 25.50 -18.12 24.55
CA GLU A 288 26.12 -16.80 24.80
C GLU A 288 26.78 -16.73 26.19
N TRP A 289 26.08 -17.19 27.24
CA TRP A 289 26.62 -17.19 28.61
C TRP A 289 27.84 -18.08 28.77
N LYS A 290 27.86 -19.27 28.13
CA LYS A 290 29.04 -20.15 28.12
C LYS A 290 30.24 -19.48 27.43
N ILE A 291 30.01 -18.77 26.34
CA ILE A 291 31.08 -18.05 25.61
C ILE A 291 31.65 -16.92 26.47
N ARG A 292 30.79 -16.18 27.20
CA ARG A 292 31.23 -15.11 28.13
C ARG A 292 31.98 -15.62 29.36
N LEU A 293 31.68 -16.82 29.86
CA LEU A 293 32.39 -17.42 30.99
C LEU A 293 33.76 -18.02 30.62
N LEU A 294 33.99 -18.25 29.33
CA LEU A 294 35.25 -18.81 28.78
C LEU A 294 36.21 -17.74 28.24
N ARG A 295 35.79 -16.46 28.24
CA ARG A 295 36.64 -15.29 27.97
C ARG A 295 37.02 -14.60 29.27
#